data_AF-A0A950AK18-F1
#
_entry.id   AF-A0A950AK18-F1
#
_cell.length_a   1.000
_cell.length_b   1.000
_cell.length_c   1.000
_cell.angle_alpha   90.00
_cell.angle_beta   90.00
_cell.angle_gamma   90.00
#
_symmetry.space_group_name_H-M   'P 1'
#
loop_
_entity.id
_entity.type
_entity.pdbx_description
1 polymer ?
#
loop_
_entity_poly.entity_id
_entity_poly.type
_entity_poly.pdbx_seq_one_letter_code
_entity_poly.pdbx_strand_id
1 'polypeptide(L)'
;MKLLLTADFHYRKPWFEWLLRVAEQYDLICIAGDLLDMYHPEGVVPQLIYIYEWMQMLTKLQIPVALCSGNHDLPGNHPILLPGTSIRKDKLAILGEYAKHKRWLRALKMNHFVAVDGDSKIIRSKSEESISVVCVPYAADGCILHVQAAADPCLVVHHEPPAETSLADPKTGNREFALVILRQQPAWTLSGHVHFTEDTADNFAYRIGKTWCFNCRQVPPKKVLPPAPNYIVLDTKVREASWFHWREQETCEAIKIPVPANSA
;
A
#
# COMPACT_ATOMS: atom_id res chain seq x y z
N MET A 1 13.68 5.19 -12.48
CA MET A 1 13.03 4.10 -11.73
C MET A 1 11.58 4.02 -12.14
N LYS A 2 11.03 2.81 -12.18
CA LYS A 2 9.59 2.56 -12.27
C LYS A 2 9.09 1.95 -10.98
N LEU A 3 8.21 2.67 -10.29
CA LEU A 3 7.60 2.22 -9.05
C LEU A 3 6.15 1.81 -9.32
N LEU A 4 5.73 0.67 -8.78
CA LEU A 4 4.32 0.30 -8.70
C LEU A 4 3.78 0.69 -7.33
N LEU A 5 2.77 1.55 -7.32
CA LEU A 5 2.08 2.02 -6.12
C LEU A 5 0.66 1.48 -6.13
N THR A 6 0.23 0.81 -5.05
CA THR A 6 -1.13 0.24 -4.92
C THR A 6 -1.57 0.27 -3.45
N ALA A 7 -2.81 -0.12 -3.17
CA ALA A 7 -3.38 -0.18 -1.82
C ALA A 7 -4.62 -1.09 -1.78
N ASP A 8 -5.16 -1.35 -0.58
CA ASP A 8 -6.50 -1.90 -0.31
C ASP A 8 -6.78 -3.25 -0.99
N PHE A 9 -5.91 -4.22 -0.76
CA PHE A 9 -6.07 -5.56 -1.32
C PHE A 9 -7.25 -6.33 -0.74
N HIS A 10 -7.65 -6.09 0.51
CA HIS A 10 -8.79 -6.71 1.20
C HIS A 10 -8.88 -8.22 0.97
N TYR A 11 -7.74 -8.91 1.11
CA TYR A 11 -7.65 -10.37 0.91
C TYR A 11 -8.15 -10.88 -0.46
N ARG A 12 -8.16 -10.03 -1.50
CA ARG A 12 -8.52 -10.40 -2.87
C ARG A 12 -7.38 -11.19 -3.52
N LYS A 13 -7.33 -12.51 -3.28
CA LYS A 13 -6.28 -13.43 -3.79
C LYS A 13 -5.85 -13.18 -5.26
N PRO A 14 -6.77 -12.94 -6.22
CA PRO A 14 -6.37 -12.65 -7.61
C PRO A 14 -5.43 -11.43 -7.75
N TRP A 15 -5.52 -10.44 -6.87
CA TRP A 15 -4.67 -9.24 -6.88
C TRP A 15 -3.27 -9.53 -6.32
N PHE A 16 -3.17 -10.37 -5.29
CA PHE A 16 -1.89 -10.88 -4.79
C PHE A 16 -1.16 -11.69 -5.87
N GLU A 17 -1.90 -12.56 -6.56
CA GLU A 17 -1.40 -13.37 -7.67
C GLU A 17 -1.02 -12.51 -8.88
N TRP A 18 -1.81 -11.48 -9.18
CA TRP A 18 -1.47 -10.49 -10.22
C TRP A 18 -0.14 -9.81 -9.91
N LEU A 19 0.07 -9.39 -8.66
CA LEU A 19 1.30 -8.70 -8.29
C LEU A 19 2.54 -9.59 -8.51
N LEU A 20 2.45 -10.88 -8.20
CA LEU A 20 3.53 -11.84 -8.48
C LEU A 20 3.89 -11.92 -9.97
N ARG A 21 2.92 -11.75 -10.88
CA ARG A 21 3.14 -11.79 -12.33
C ARG A 21 3.78 -10.53 -12.89
N VAL A 22 3.54 -9.38 -12.27
CA VAL A 22 4.00 -8.08 -12.79
C VAL A 22 5.18 -7.50 -12.02
N ALA A 23 5.50 -8.03 -10.85
CA ALA A 23 6.48 -7.47 -9.92
C ALA A 23 7.85 -7.15 -10.54
N GLU A 24 8.39 -8.07 -11.35
CA GLU A 24 9.73 -7.93 -11.96
C GLU A 24 9.83 -6.80 -13.00
N GLN A 25 8.70 -6.19 -13.38
CA GLN A 25 8.66 -5.04 -14.29
C GLN A 25 9.01 -3.71 -13.58
N TYR A 26 9.13 -3.72 -12.24
CA TYR A 26 9.27 -2.53 -11.41
C TYR A 26 10.54 -2.60 -10.54
N ASP A 27 11.09 -1.42 -10.22
CA ASP A 27 12.24 -1.28 -9.32
C ASP A 27 11.84 -1.29 -7.84
N LEU A 28 10.58 -0.94 -7.55
CA LEU A 28 10.01 -0.92 -6.20
C LEU A 28 8.49 -1.12 -6.28
N ILE A 29 7.95 -1.92 -5.35
CA ILE A 29 6.53 -2.09 -5.13
C ILE A 29 6.15 -1.46 -3.79
N CYS A 30 5.14 -0.61 -3.78
CA CYS A 30 4.59 -0.01 -2.57
C CYS A 30 3.11 -0.37 -2.42
N ILE A 31 2.72 -0.85 -1.24
CA ILE A 31 1.33 -1.19 -0.91
C ILE A 31 0.91 -0.43 0.36
N ALA A 32 -0.07 0.46 0.22
CA ALA A 32 -0.59 1.26 1.34
C ALA A 32 -1.80 0.59 2.02
N GLY A 33 -1.51 -0.46 2.77
CA GLY A 33 -2.47 -1.05 3.70
C GLY A 33 -3.64 -1.80 3.09
N ASP A 34 -4.42 -2.34 4.02
CA ASP A 34 -5.55 -3.23 3.85
C ASP A 34 -5.19 -4.47 3.05
N LEU A 35 -4.22 -5.24 3.58
CA LEU A 35 -3.92 -6.58 3.09
C LEU A 35 -5.00 -7.58 3.52
N LEU A 36 -5.50 -7.43 4.74
CA LEU A 36 -6.58 -8.22 5.31
C LEU A 36 -7.96 -7.66 4.93
N ASP A 37 -8.95 -8.54 4.95
CA ASP A 37 -10.36 -8.17 5.07
C ASP A 37 -10.87 -8.58 6.46
N MET A 38 -11.00 -7.60 7.36
CA MET A 38 -11.47 -7.84 8.74
C MET A 38 -12.91 -8.39 8.83
N TYR A 39 -13.69 -8.30 7.75
CA TYR A 39 -15.07 -8.80 7.69
C TYR A 39 -15.21 -10.14 6.95
N HIS A 40 -14.09 -10.74 6.52
CA HIS A 40 -14.12 -11.99 5.76
C HIS A 40 -14.76 -13.13 6.55
N PRO A 41 -15.64 -13.95 5.94
CA PRO A 41 -16.41 -15.00 6.64
C PRO A 41 -15.55 -16.16 7.16
N GLU A 42 -14.28 -16.25 6.77
CA GLU A 42 -13.36 -17.27 7.29
C GLU A 42 -12.54 -16.78 8.49
N GLY A 43 -12.67 -15.50 8.87
CA GLY A 43 -11.84 -14.85 9.89
C GLY A 43 -10.44 -14.47 9.38
N VAL A 44 -9.56 -14.07 10.28
CA VAL A 44 -8.26 -13.47 9.97
C VAL A 44 -7.15 -14.51 9.75
N VAL A 45 -7.18 -15.64 10.47
CA VAL A 45 -6.10 -16.64 10.44
C VAL A 45 -5.81 -17.23 9.05
N PRO A 46 -6.81 -17.68 8.27
CA PRO A 46 -6.57 -18.17 6.91
C PRO A 46 -5.92 -17.11 6.01
N GLN A 47 -6.24 -15.84 6.26
CA GLN A 47 -5.68 -14.72 5.52
C GLN A 47 -4.22 -14.48 5.86
N LEU A 48 -3.88 -14.46 7.15
CA LEU A 48 -2.49 -14.34 7.61
C LEU A 48 -1.61 -15.46 7.04
N ILE A 49 -2.10 -16.71 7.05
CA ILE A 49 -1.38 -17.85 6.46
C ILE A 49 -1.11 -17.59 4.98
N TYR A 50 -2.15 -17.24 4.21
CA TYR A 50 -2.01 -16.97 2.78
C TYR A 50 -1.06 -15.80 2.49
N ILE A 51 -1.18 -14.69 3.22
CA ILE A 51 -0.33 -13.50 3.03
C ILE A 51 1.12 -13.82 3.34
N TYR A 52 1.39 -14.63 4.38
CA TYR A 52 2.74 -15.07 4.68
C TYR A 52 3.33 -15.89 3.52
N GLU A 53 2.60 -16.89 3.02
CA GLU A 53 3.04 -17.72 1.90
C GLU A 53 3.22 -16.91 0.61
N TRP A 54 2.28 -16.00 0.32
CA TRP A 54 2.39 -15.06 -0.79
C TRP A 54 3.66 -14.20 -0.67
N MET A 55 3.97 -13.70 0.53
CA MET A 55 5.19 -12.92 0.76
C MET A 55 6.46 -13.78 0.57
N GLN A 56 6.43 -15.06 0.94
CA GLN A 56 7.52 -15.99 0.65
C GLN A 56 7.72 -16.18 -0.87
N MET A 57 6.66 -16.14 -1.66
CA MET A 57 6.75 -16.19 -3.12
C MET A 57 7.30 -14.88 -3.68
N LEU A 58 6.76 -13.74 -3.23
CA LEU A 58 7.15 -12.42 -3.72
C LEU A 58 8.62 -12.12 -3.42
N THR A 59 9.11 -12.46 -2.22
CA THR A 59 10.49 -12.21 -1.81
C THR A 59 11.53 -13.04 -2.58
N LYS A 60 11.14 -14.16 -3.20
CA LYS A 60 12.01 -14.93 -4.10
C LYS A 60 12.33 -14.18 -5.40
N LEU A 61 11.47 -13.22 -5.80
CA LEU A 61 11.71 -12.38 -6.97
C LEU A 61 12.79 -11.31 -6.71
N GLN A 62 13.18 -11.10 -5.44
CA GLN A 62 14.20 -10.12 -5.04
C GLN A 62 13.90 -8.68 -5.49
N ILE A 63 12.61 -8.37 -5.66
CA ILE A 63 12.15 -7.01 -5.94
C ILE A 63 11.94 -6.29 -4.60
N PRO A 64 12.41 -5.04 -4.44
CA PRO A 64 12.10 -4.24 -3.27
C PRO A 64 10.59 -4.06 -3.06
N VAL A 65 10.13 -4.25 -1.83
CA VAL A 65 8.71 -4.11 -1.44
C VAL A 65 8.60 -3.25 -0.18
N ALA A 66 7.72 -2.26 -0.19
CA ALA A 66 7.40 -1.41 0.95
C ALA A 66 5.90 -1.51 1.27
N LEU A 67 5.58 -1.78 2.54
CA LEU A 67 4.22 -2.03 3.00
C LEU A 67 3.93 -1.18 4.23
N CYS A 68 2.76 -0.55 4.29
CA CYS A 68 2.20 -0.10 5.58
C CYS A 68 0.90 -0.85 5.87
N SER A 69 0.50 -0.87 7.13
CA SER A 69 -0.79 -1.37 7.58
C SER A 69 -1.91 -0.39 7.24
N GLY A 70 -3.13 -0.90 7.06
CA GLY A 70 -4.36 -0.13 6.99
C GLY A 70 -5.36 -0.47 8.11
N ASN A 71 -6.58 0.05 8.01
CA ASN A 71 -7.57 -0.14 9.06
C ASN A 71 -8.15 -1.56 9.13
N HIS A 72 -8.22 -2.30 8.02
CA HIS A 72 -8.60 -3.72 8.02
C HIS A 72 -7.46 -4.61 8.56
N ASP A 73 -6.23 -4.10 8.59
CA ASP A 73 -5.08 -4.81 9.15
C ASP A 73 -4.99 -4.71 10.69
N LEU A 74 -5.88 -3.92 11.31
CA LEU A 74 -6.07 -3.84 12.76
C LEU A 74 -7.49 -4.30 13.13
N PRO A 75 -7.79 -5.62 13.03
CA PRO A 75 -9.15 -6.15 13.19
C PRO A 75 -9.76 -5.94 14.60
N GLY A 76 -9.03 -5.37 15.56
CA GLY A 76 -9.56 -5.08 16.91
C GLY A 76 -10.10 -6.34 17.59
N ASN A 77 -11.41 -6.32 17.88
CA ASN A 77 -12.12 -7.44 18.51
C ASN A 77 -12.75 -8.43 17.52
N HIS A 78 -12.50 -8.28 16.21
CA HIS A 78 -13.05 -9.22 15.22
C HIS A 78 -12.53 -10.64 15.45
N PRO A 79 -13.38 -11.67 15.22
CA PRO A 79 -12.98 -13.05 15.41
C PRO A 79 -11.75 -13.41 14.57
N ILE A 80 -10.66 -13.76 15.25
CA ILE A 80 -9.41 -14.19 14.62
C ILE A 80 -9.62 -15.49 13.83
N LEU A 81 -10.50 -16.36 14.31
CA LEU A 81 -10.93 -17.60 13.67
C LEU A 81 -12.43 -17.82 13.92
N LEU A 82 -13.17 -18.24 12.90
CA LEU A 82 -14.59 -18.54 13.00
C LEU A 82 -14.87 -20.04 13.11
N PRO A 83 -15.93 -20.47 13.82
CA PRO A 83 -16.33 -21.87 13.88
C PRO A 83 -16.55 -22.48 12.49
N GLY A 84 -16.03 -23.69 12.27
CA GLY A 84 -16.13 -24.38 10.98
C GLY A 84 -15.02 -24.06 9.99
N THR A 85 -14.18 -23.04 10.23
CA THR A 85 -13.01 -22.77 9.39
C THR A 85 -11.93 -23.83 9.61
N SER A 86 -11.64 -24.61 8.57
CA SER A 86 -10.55 -25.60 8.60
C SER A 86 -9.20 -24.93 8.36
N ILE A 87 -8.24 -25.18 9.25
CA ILE A 87 -6.85 -24.77 9.07
C ILE A 87 -5.98 -26.03 8.98
N ARG A 88 -5.16 -26.08 7.93
CA ARG A 88 -4.16 -27.12 7.77
C ARG A 88 -3.15 -27.09 8.93
N LYS A 89 -2.98 -28.23 9.61
CA LYS A 89 -2.10 -28.36 10.78
C LYS A 89 -0.65 -27.94 10.50
N ASP A 90 -0.13 -28.27 9.31
CA ASP A 90 1.24 -27.93 8.91
C ASP A 90 1.44 -26.42 8.69
N LYS A 91 0.36 -25.65 8.55
CA LYS A 91 0.40 -24.20 8.37
C LYS A 91 0.28 -23.42 9.67
N LEU A 92 -0.10 -24.07 10.77
CA LEU A 92 -0.24 -23.39 12.08
C LEU A 92 1.07 -22.79 12.59
N ALA A 93 2.22 -23.34 12.21
CA ALA A 93 3.53 -22.79 12.59
C ALA A 93 3.74 -21.34 12.12
N ILE A 94 3.10 -20.94 11.01
CA ILE A 94 3.14 -19.57 10.49
C ILE A 94 2.57 -18.56 11.52
N LEU A 95 1.55 -18.96 12.29
CA LEU A 95 0.99 -18.10 13.33
C LEU A 95 2.01 -17.82 14.45
N GLY A 96 2.89 -18.78 14.70
CA GLY A 96 4.03 -18.61 15.61
C GLY A 96 5.00 -17.53 15.12
N GLU A 97 5.19 -17.38 13.80
CA GLU A 97 6.01 -16.28 13.25
C GLU A 97 5.38 -14.93 13.51
N TYR A 98 4.08 -14.77 13.26
CA TYR A 98 3.36 -13.53 13.58
C TYR A 98 3.42 -13.19 15.07
N ALA A 99 3.27 -14.19 15.95
CA ALA A 99 3.27 -14.01 17.41
C ALA A 99 4.61 -13.49 17.97
N LYS A 100 5.73 -13.59 17.24
CA LYS A 100 7.03 -13.05 17.66
C LYS A 100 7.10 -11.52 17.60
N HIS A 101 6.12 -10.87 16.97
CA HIS A 101 6.17 -9.45 16.70
C HIS A 101 5.00 -8.70 17.33
N LYS A 102 5.29 -7.52 17.90
CA LYS A 102 4.26 -6.61 18.43
C LYS A 102 3.29 -6.10 17.36
N ARG A 103 3.77 -5.94 16.11
CA ARG A 103 2.98 -5.59 14.93
C ARG A 103 3.12 -6.70 13.90
N TRP A 104 2.01 -7.26 13.44
CA TRP A 104 2.02 -8.47 12.62
C TRP A 104 2.74 -8.29 11.27
N LEU A 105 2.67 -7.10 10.65
CA LEU A 105 3.40 -6.78 9.41
C LEU A 105 4.91 -7.02 9.54
N ARG A 106 5.48 -6.95 10.76
CA ARG A 106 6.91 -7.21 10.98
C ARG A 106 7.32 -8.64 10.67
N ALA A 107 6.40 -9.61 10.77
CA ALA A 107 6.65 -10.98 10.33
C ALA A 107 6.83 -11.11 8.81
N LEU A 108 6.30 -10.16 8.02
CA LEU A 108 6.45 -10.14 6.57
C LEU A 108 7.82 -9.61 6.13
N LYS A 109 8.62 -9.04 7.04
CA LYS A 109 9.99 -8.58 6.77
C LYS A 109 10.97 -9.76 6.68
N MET A 110 10.75 -10.63 5.70
CA MET A 110 11.47 -11.92 5.58
C MET A 110 12.93 -11.75 5.16
N ASN A 111 13.28 -10.65 4.49
CA ASN A 111 14.63 -10.36 4.06
C ASN A 111 14.86 -8.84 3.89
N HIS A 112 16.05 -8.49 3.42
CA HIS A 112 16.46 -7.11 3.21
C HIS A 112 15.82 -6.45 1.97
N PHE A 113 14.95 -7.08 1.21
CA PHE A 113 14.19 -6.40 0.15
C PHE A 113 12.88 -5.79 0.67
N VAL A 114 12.45 -6.17 1.87
CA VAL A 114 11.16 -5.77 2.43
C VAL A 114 11.34 -4.63 3.45
N ALA A 115 10.52 -3.60 3.33
CA ALA A 115 10.26 -2.58 4.33
C ALA A 115 8.79 -2.67 4.77
N VAL A 116 8.54 -2.57 6.06
CA VAL A 116 7.18 -2.60 6.63
C VAL A 116 7.01 -1.50 7.68
N ASP A 117 5.79 -1.32 8.20
CA ASP A 117 5.42 -0.44 9.34
C ASP A 117 6.57 0.00 10.25
N GLY A 118 7.02 1.24 10.09
CA GLY A 118 8.07 1.90 10.88
C GLY A 118 9.49 1.75 10.32
N ASP A 119 9.67 1.11 9.17
CA ASP A 119 10.95 1.07 8.46
C ASP A 119 11.14 2.31 7.56
N SER A 120 12.40 2.73 7.46
CA SER A 120 12.92 3.59 6.40
C SER A 120 14.00 2.84 5.64
N LYS A 121 14.02 2.96 4.31
CA LYS A 121 14.93 2.21 3.45
C LYS A 121 15.32 2.99 2.21
N ILE A 122 16.59 2.92 1.83
CA ILE A 122 17.07 3.42 0.53
C ILE A 122 17.00 2.28 -0.48
N ILE A 123 16.29 2.50 -1.57
CA ILE A 123 16.21 1.61 -2.73
C ILE A 123 17.13 2.16 -3.80
N ARG A 124 17.93 1.28 -4.42
CA ARG A 124 18.80 1.60 -5.56
C ARG A 124 18.35 0.80 -6.76
N SER A 125 18.21 1.46 -7.89
CA SER A 125 17.87 0.82 -9.16
C SER A 125 19.12 0.22 -9.81
N LYS A 126 18.91 -0.59 -10.84
CA LYS A 126 19.99 -1.04 -11.73
C LYS A 126 20.71 0.11 -12.43
N SER A 127 20.08 1.29 -12.54
CA SER A 127 20.64 2.51 -13.11
C SER A 127 21.28 3.44 -12.06
N GLU A 128 21.57 2.96 -10.85
CA GLU A 128 22.19 3.71 -9.74
C GLU A 128 21.38 4.91 -9.21
N GLU A 129 20.19 5.17 -9.75
CA GLU A 129 19.22 6.07 -9.12
C GLU A 129 18.84 5.51 -7.75
N SER A 130 18.67 6.39 -6.75
CA SER A 130 18.27 6.01 -5.41
C SER A 130 17.08 6.82 -4.92
N ILE A 131 16.14 6.14 -4.26
CA ILE A 131 15.02 6.78 -3.56
C ILE A 131 14.96 6.27 -2.13
N SER A 132 14.51 7.11 -1.20
CA SER A 132 14.14 6.63 0.14
C SER A 132 12.66 6.27 0.18
N VAL A 133 12.31 5.24 0.93
CA VAL A 133 10.92 4.89 1.24
C VAL A 133 10.73 4.80 2.75
N VAL A 134 9.66 5.41 3.27
CA VAL A 134 9.29 5.37 4.68
C VAL A 134 7.90 4.76 4.81
N CYS A 135 7.78 3.66 5.56
CA CYS A 135 6.52 2.98 5.81
C CYS A 135 5.91 3.49 7.12
N VAL A 136 4.88 4.32 7.04
CA VAL A 136 4.25 4.91 8.22
C VAL A 136 3.07 4.03 8.64
N PRO A 137 3.13 3.42 9.84
CA PRO A 137 2.07 2.53 10.30
C PRO A 137 0.73 3.25 10.40
N TYR A 138 -0.37 2.52 10.15
CA TYR A 138 -1.70 2.97 10.51
C TYR A 138 -1.89 2.98 12.04
N ALA A 139 -2.70 3.93 12.50
CA ALA A 139 -3.15 4.06 13.88
C ALA A 139 -4.62 4.52 13.88
N ALA A 140 -5.48 3.81 14.62
CA ALA A 140 -6.92 4.05 14.61
C ALA A 140 -7.35 5.41 15.21
N ASP A 141 -6.49 6.01 16.02
CA ASP A 141 -6.66 7.36 16.56
C ASP A 141 -6.18 8.46 15.60
N GLY A 142 -5.73 8.09 14.40
CA GLY A 142 -5.17 8.99 13.39
C GLY A 142 -3.77 9.51 13.73
N CYS A 143 -3.17 9.10 14.85
CA CYS A 143 -1.85 9.57 15.24
C CYS A 143 -0.77 9.07 14.27
N ILE A 144 0.03 9.99 13.74
CA ILE A 144 1.27 9.65 13.05
C ILE A 144 2.44 9.80 14.01
N LEU A 145 2.90 8.65 14.49
CA LEU A 145 4.14 8.57 15.25
C LEU A 145 5.32 8.90 14.34
N HIS A 146 6.30 9.61 14.90
CA HIS A 146 7.53 10.10 14.27
C HIS A 146 7.87 9.47 12.90
N VAL A 147 7.71 10.26 11.84
CA VAL A 147 8.19 9.91 10.50
C VAL A 147 9.68 10.23 10.44
N GLN A 148 10.49 9.19 10.31
CA GLN A 148 11.95 9.30 10.27
C GLN A 148 12.39 10.19 9.11
N ALA A 149 13.38 11.05 9.35
CA ALA A 149 14.05 11.78 8.29
C ALA A 149 14.66 10.78 7.29
N ALA A 150 14.51 11.06 6.01
CA ALA A 150 14.98 10.21 4.93
C ALA A 150 15.61 11.07 3.82
N ALA A 151 16.53 10.50 3.06
CA ALA A 151 17.20 11.22 1.99
C ALA A 151 16.24 11.48 0.82
N ASP A 152 16.32 12.66 0.23
CA ASP A 152 15.57 12.98 -0.97
C ASP A 152 16.14 12.27 -2.22
N PRO A 153 15.28 11.90 -3.19
CA PRO A 153 13.82 11.98 -3.12
C PRO A 153 13.23 10.87 -2.23
N CYS A 154 12.24 11.24 -1.42
CA CYS A 154 11.57 10.35 -0.48
C CYS A 154 10.11 10.06 -0.88
N LEU A 155 9.71 8.78 -0.81
CA LEU A 155 8.32 8.32 -0.88
C LEU A 155 7.83 7.91 0.52
N VAL A 156 6.77 8.53 1.00
CA VAL A 156 6.13 8.15 2.27
C VAL A 156 4.88 7.31 1.99
N VAL A 157 4.83 6.09 2.52
CA VAL A 157 3.70 5.17 2.36
C VAL A 157 2.89 5.17 3.65
N HIS A 158 1.63 5.61 3.59
CA HIS A 158 0.71 5.67 4.72
C HIS A 158 -0.72 5.40 4.25
N HIS A 159 -1.48 4.60 4.97
CA HIS A 159 -2.77 4.12 4.47
C HIS A 159 -3.81 5.23 4.29
N GLU A 160 -3.96 6.15 5.24
CA GLU A 160 -4.95 7.22 5.13
C GLU A 160 -4.44 8.37 4.24
N PRO A 161 -5.25 8.89 3.30
CA PRO A 161 -4.87 10.06 2.52
C PRO A 161 -4.80 11.31 3.40
N PRO A 162 -4.03 12.34 3.01
CA PRO A 162 -3.98 13.59 3.75
C PRO A 162 -5.36 14.27 3.78
N ALA A 163 -5.75 14.75 4.95
CA ALA A 163 -6.99 15.51 5.13
C ALA A 163 -7.02 16.79 4.28
N GLU A 164 -8.22 17.33 4.07
CA GLU A 164 -8.45 18.57 3.31
C GLU A 164 -7.93 18.51 1.86
N THR A 165 -7.87 17.31 1.28
CA THR A 165 -7.54 17.10 -0.13
C THR A 165 -8.67 16.39 -0.84
N SER A 166 -8.73 16.53 -2.17
CA SER A 166 -9.67 15.74 -2.96
C SER A 166 -9.44 14.24 -2.80
N LEU A 167 -8.21 13.80 -2.47
CA LEU A 167 -7.87 12.38 -2.25
C LEU A 167 -8.56 11.75 -1.04
N ALA A 168 -9.02 12.58 -0.10
CA ALA A 168 -9.73 12.12 1.08
C ALA A 168 -11.24 11.95 0.85
N ASP A 169 -11.81 12.66 -0.12
CA ASP A 169 -13.25 12.68 -0.41
C ASP A 169 -13.80 11.29 -0.78
N PRO A 170 -14.89 10.78 -0.16
CA PRO A 170 -15.84 11.47 0.75
C PRO A 170 -15.54 11.37 2.24
N LYS A 171 -14.36 10.88 2.62
CA LYS A 171 -13.92 10.83 4.02
C LYS A 171 -13.16 12.11 4.40
N THR A 172 -12.80 12.21 5.68
CA THR A 172 -12.06 13.36 6.20
C THR A 172 -10.55 13.30 5.90
N GLY A 173 -10.00 12.11 5.67
CA GLY A 173 -8.56 11.88 5.59
C GLY A 173 -7.87 12.05 6.95
N ASN A 174 -6.55 11.95 6.96
CA ASN A 174 -5.71 12.06 8.14
C ASN A 174 -5.05 13.44 8.24
N ARG A 175 -5.38 14.18 9.30
CA ARG A 175 -4.88 15.54 9.56
C ARG A 175 -3.41 15.55 9.95
N GLU A 176 -2.98 14.62 10.80
CA GLU A 176 -1.57 14.51 11.19
C GLU A 176 -0.69 14.22 9.97
N PHE A 177 -1.20 13.45 9.00
CA PHE A 177 -0.49 13.19 7.75
C PHE A 177 -0.32 14.43 6.90
N ALA A 178 -1.38 15.22 6.73
CA ALA A 178 -1.29 16.50 6.04
C ALA A 178 -0.24 17.42 6.70
N LEU A 179 -0.19 17.47 8.05
CA LEU A 179 0.81 18.23 8.80
C LEU A 179 2.23 17.68 8.65
N VAL A 180 2.41 16.37 8.60
CA VAL A 180 3.72 15.75 8.32
C VAL A 180 4.19 16.12 6.91
N ILE A 181 3.31 16.04 5.92
CA ILE A 181 3.63 16.41 4.53
C ILE A 181 4.02 17.89 4.44
N LEU A 182 3.27 18.79 5.07
CA LEU A 182 3.60 20.22 5.09
C LEU A 182 4.96 20.50 5.76
N ARG A 183 5.31 19.76 6.82
CA ARG A 183 6.58 19.94 7.54
C ARG A 183 7.79 19.35 6.83
N GLN A 184 7.66 18.13 6.32
CA GLN A 184 8.80 17.37 5.78
C GLN A 184 8.93 17.49 4.26
N GLN A 185 7.81 17.76 3.59
CA GLN A 185 7.73 17.93 2.14
C GLN A 185 8.47 16.81 1.36
N PRO A 186 8.12 15.52 1.55
CA PRO A 186 8.70 14.44 0.77
C PRO A 186 8.44 14.64 -0.73
N ALA A 187 9.17 13.93 -1.59
CA ALA A 187 8.92 14.01 -3.03
C ALA A 187 7.52 13.48 -3.36
N TRP A 188 7.15 12.36 -2.74
CA TRP A 188 5.89 11.67 -3.00
C TRP A 188 5.27 11.10 -1.73
N THR A 189 3.95 10.92 -1.75
CA THR A 189 3.25 10.06 -0.80
C THR A 189 2.33 9.07 -1.51
N LEU A 190 2.09 7.92 -0.89
CA LEU A 190 1.13 6.92 -1.33
C LEU A 190 0.14 6.63 -0.20
N SER A 191 -1.14 6.61 -0.56
CA SER A 191 -2.27 6.26 0.31
C SER A 191 -3.31 5.36 -0.37
N GLY A 192 -4.18 4.81 0.46
CA GLY A 192 -5.33 3.97 0.13
C GLY A 192 -6.59 4.49 0.84
N HIS A 193 -7.33 3.61 1.53
CA HIS A 193 -8.43 3.89 2.46
C HIS A 193 -9.71 4.47 1.84
N VAL A 194 -9.58 5.36 0.86
CA VAL A 194 -10.67 6.04 0.18
C VAL A 194 -10.81 5.43 -1.20
N HIS A 195 -11.93 4.73 -1.39
CA HIS A 195 -12.23 3.98 -2.60
C HIS A 195 -12.96 4.87 -3.61
N PHE A 196 -13.08 4.37 -4.84
CA PHE A 196 -13.86 4.98 -5.90
C PHE A 196 -15.35 5.04 -5.51
N THR A 197 -16.04 6.16 -5.75
CA THR A 197 -17.51 6.21 -5.80
C THR A 197 -17.96 6.69 -7.17
N GLU A 198 -19.18 6.35 -7.58
CA GLU A 198 -19.70 6.67 -8.93
C GLU A 198 -19.65 8.17 -9.25
N ASP A 199 -19.77 9.03 -8.23
CA ASP A 199 -19.74 10.49 -8.35
C ASP A 199 -18.36 11.11 -8.10
N THR A 200 -17.33 10.32 -7.76
CA THR A 200 -15.98 10.87 -7.51
C THR A 200 -15.33 11.26 -8.83
N ALA A 201 -14.81 12.49 -8.91
CA ALA A 201 -13.96 12.89 -10.02
C ALA A 201 -12.73 11.97 -10.13
N ASP A 202 -12.19 11.81 -11.34
CA ASP A 202 -11.03 10.95 -11.64
C ASP A 202 -9.72 11.53 -11.12
N ASN A 203 -9.63 11.66 -9.80
CA ASN A 203 -8.53 12.30 -9.12
C ASN A 203 -7.80 11.31 -8.21
N PHE A 204 -6.62 10.92 -8.67
CA PHE A 204 -5.67 10.05 -7.97
C PHE A 204 -4.46 10.81 -7.41
N ALA A 205 -4.34 12.11 -7.70
CA ALA A 205 -3.17 12.90 -7.32
C ALA A 205 -3.52 14.31 -6.84
N TYR A 206 -2.88 14.74 -5.75
CA TYR A 206 -3.04 16.09 -5.20
C TYR A 206 -1.69 16.64 -4.79
N ARG A 207 -1.50 17.95 -4.94
CA ARG A 207 -0.23 18.60 -4.62
C ARG A 207 -0.33 19.40 -3.31
N ILE A 208 0.50 19.05 -2.33
CA ILE A 208 0.64 19.78 -1.07
C ILE A 208 2.03 20.40 -1.03
N GLY A 209 2.14 21.69 -1.33
CA GLY A 209 3.43 22.36 -1.51
C GLY A 209 4.23 21.72 -2.64
N LYS A 210 5.42 21.21 -2.34
CA LYS A 210 6.28 20.47 -3.30
C LYS A 210 6.00 18.95 -3.34
N THR A 211 5.10 18.45 -2.50
CA THR A 211 4.82 17.00 -2.41
C THR A 211 3.70 16.60 -3.36
N TRP A 212 3.93 15.57 -4.17
CA TRP A 212 2.88 14.88 -4.91
C TRP A 212 2.29 13.76 -4.07
N CYS A 213 1.01 13.88 -3.71
CA CYS A 213 0.30 12.89 -2.94
C CYS A 213 -0.52 12.02 -3.89
N PHE A 214 -0.48 10.70 -3.71
CA PHE A 214 -1.20 9.75 -4.53
C PHE A 214 -2.18 8.91 -3.71
N ASN A 215 -3.33 8.59 -4.31
CA ASN A 215 -4.26 7.59 -3.81
C ASN A 215 -4.70 6.69 -4.97
N CYS A 216 -4.61 5.37 -4.80
CA CYS A 216 -4.95 4.41 -5.85
C CYS A 216 -6.45 4.24 -6.09
N ARG A 217 -7.29 4.69 -5.14
CA ARG A 217 -8.76 4.72 -5.26
C ARG A 217 -9.33 3.37 -5.68
N GLN A 218 -9.16 2.32 -4.88
CA GLN A 218 -9.65 0.99 -5.27
C GLN A 218 -11.15 0.97 -5.52
N VAL A 219 -11.60 0.01 -6.33
CA VAL A 219 -13.03 -0.28 -6.46
C VAL A 219 -13.55 -0.86 -5.13
N PRO A 220 -14.63 -0.29 -4.56
CA PRO A 220 -15.25 -0.82 -3.35
C PRO A 220 -15.55 -2.31 -3.46
N PRO A 221 -15.62 -3.04 -2.34
CA PRO A 221 -16.04 -4.43 -2.35
C PRO A 221 -17.38 -4.62 -3.08
N LYS A 222 -17.31 -5.26 -4.26
CA LYS A 222 -18.46 -5.68 -5.07
C LYS A 222 -18.39 -7.19 -5.28
N LYS A 223 -19.52 -7.83 -5.64
CA LYS A 223 -19.57 -9.28 -5.95
C LYS A 223 -18.64 -9.69 -7.10
N VAL A 224 -18.32 -8.73 -7.96
CA VAL A 224 -17.66 -8.92 -9.24
C VAL A 224 -16.50 -7.92 -9.25
N LEU A 225 -15.27 -8.44 -9.16
CA LEU A 225 -14.06 -7.64 -8.94
C LEU A 225 -13.21 -7.56 -10.22
N PRO A 226 -12.51 -6.45 -10.46
CA PRO A 226 -11.58 -6.36 -11.58
C PRO A 226 -10.43 -7.36 -11.42
N PRO A 227 -9.80 -7.80 -12.54
CA PRO A 227 -8.75 -8.82 -12.54
C PRO A 227 -7.45 -8.39 -11.84
N ALA A 228 -7.30 -7.10 -11.54
CA ALA A 228 -6.16 -6.49 -10.88
C ALA A 228 -6.63 -5.30 -10.03
N PRO A 229 -5.84 -4.88 -9.01
CA PRO A 229 -6.11 -3.66 -8.27
C PRO A 229 -5.87 -2.45 -9.15
N ASN A 230 -6.54 -1.32 -8.88
CA ASN A 230 -6.11 -0.02 -9.36
C ASN A 230 -4.68 0.25 -8.88
N TYR A 231 -3.81 0.74 -9.74
CA TYR A 231 -2.41 0.97 -9.39
C TYR A 231 -1.85 2.17 -10.13
N ILE A 232 -0.80 2.76 -9.58
CA ILE A 232 -0.10 3.89 -10.17
C ILE A 232 1.31 3.44 -10.53
N VAL A 233 1.73 3.73 -11.75
CA VAL A 233 3.13 3.63 -12.15
C VAL A 233 3.75 5.02 -12.08
N LEU A 234 4.67 5.21 -11.14
CA LEU A 234 5.49 6.40 -11.07
C LEU A 234 6.82 6.12 -11.78
N ASP A 235 7.05 6.81 -12.90
CA ASP A 235 8.29 6.73 -13.66
C ASP A 235 9.10 8.01 -13.42
N THR A 236 10.17 7.88 -12.63
CA THR A 236 11.03 9.01 -12.25
C THR A 236 11.91 9.50 -13.40
N LYS A 237 12.14 8.66 -14.42
CA LYS A 237 12.98 9.01 -15.57
C LYS A 237 12.22 9.93 -16.51
N VAL A 238 10.97 9.60 -16.82
CA VAL A 238 10.10 10.46 -17.67
C VAL A 238 9.28 11.46 -16.87
N ARG A 239 9.33 11.40 -15.53
CA ARG A 239 8.65 12.33 -14.61
C ARG A 239 7.13 12.32 -14.82
N GLU A 240 6.55 11.13 -14.80
CA GLU A 240 5.13 10.90 -15.03
C GLU A 240 4.57 9.93 -13.98
N ALA A 241 3.33 10.16 -13.55
CA ALA A 241 2.52 9.17 -12.87
C ALA A 241 1.37 8.74 -13.79
N SER A 242 1.27 7.44 -14.04
CA SER A 242 0.17 6.81 -14.80
C SER A 242 -0.70 6.01 -13.83
N TRP A 243 -1.96 6.40 -13.66
CA TRP A 243 -2.94 5.66 -12.87
C TRP A 243 -3.74 4.74 -13.77
N PHE A 244 -3.57 3.44 -13.57
CA PHE A 244 -4.33 2.38 -14.21
C PHE A 244 -5.48 2.01 -13.28
N HIS A 245 -6.70 2.24 -13.75
CA HIS A 245 -7.88 2.05 -12.91
C HIS A 245 -9.00 1.35 -13.64
N TRP A 246 -9.76 0.63 -12.84
CA TRP A 246 -10.99 -0.04 -13.18
C TRP A 246 -12.10 0.71 -12.44
N ARG A 247 -13.19 1.02 -13.14
CA ARG A 247 -14.46 1.41 -12.49
C ARG A 247 -15.31 0.17 -12.22
N GLU A 248 -15.22 -0.79 -13.15
CA GLU A 248 -15.90 -2.08 -13.16
C GLU A 248 -15.00 -3.14 -13.82
N GLN A 249 -15.53 -4.29 -14.24
CA GLN A 249 -14.73 -5.38 -14.79
C GLN A 249 -14.24 -5.19 -16.22
N GLU A 250 -14.90 -4.36 -17.03
CA GLU A 250 -14.78 -4.49 -18.49
C GLU A 250 -13.57 -3.78 -19.09
N THR A 251 -13.21 -2.61 -18.57
CA THR A 251 -12.15 -1.78 -19.17
C THR A 251 -11.22 -1.20 -18.10
N CYS A 252 -9.91 -1.39 -18.32
CA CYS A 252 -8.87 -0.66 -17.60
C CYS A 252 -8.59 0.64 -18.36
N GLU A 253 -8.74 1.77 -17.70
CA GLU A 253 -8.38 3.08 -18.21
C GLU A 253 -7.02 3.51 -17.63
N ALA A 254 -6.36 4.45 -18.31
CA ALA A 254 -5.10 5.02 -17.84
C ALA A 254 -5.13 6.55 -17.91
N ILE A 255 -4.98 7.20 -16.76
CA ILE A 255 -4.86 8.66 -16.66
C ILE A 255 -3.41 9.00 -16.30
N LYS A 256 -2.84 9.96 -17.03
CA LYS A 256 -1.42 10.34 -16.91
C LYS A 256 -1.31 11.79 -16.47
N ILE A 257 -0.40 12.05 -15.54
CA ILE A 257 -0.05 13.41 -15.15
C ILE A 257 1.46 13.60 -15.13
N PRO A 258 1.96 14.80 -15.48
CA PRO A 258 3.36 15.14 -15.27
C PRO A 258 3.65 15.32 -13.78
N VAL A 259 4.76 14.76 -13.32
CA VAL A 259 5.27 14.82 -11.94
C VAL A 259 6.69 15.38 -11.99
N PRO A 260 6.85 16.69 -12.27
CA PRO A 260 8.17 17.29 -12.41
C PRO A 260 8.97 17.16 -11.11
N ALA A 261 10.28 16.99 -11.24
CA ALA A 261 11.17 17.11 -10.11
C ALA A 261 11.00 18.50 -9.48
N ASN A 262 11.02 18.57 -8.16
CA ASN A 262 10.96 19.85 -7.45
C ASN A 262 12.16 20.69 -7.88
N SER A 263 11.89 21.85 -8.49
CA SER A 263 12.90 22.88 -8.73
C SER A 263 13.44 23.32 -7.38
N ALA A 264 14.75 23.16 -7.20
CA ALA A 264 15.49 23.60 -6.02
C ALA A 264 15.38 25.12 -5.82
#